data_AF-A0AB73KXZ9-F1
#
_entry.id   AF-A0AB73KXZ9-F1
#
_cell.length_a   1.000
_cell.length_b   1.000
_cell.length_c   1.000
_cell.angle_alpha   90.00
_cell.angle_beta   90.00
_cell.angle_gamma   90.00
#
_symmetry.space_group_name_H-M   'P 1'
#
loop_
_entity.id
_entity.type
_entity.pdbx_description
1 polymer ?
#
loop_
_entity_poly.entity_id
_entity_poly.type
_entity_poly.pdbx_seq_one_letter_code
_entity_poly.pdbx_strand_id
1 'polypeptide(L)'
;PAASAHIGIVDRLFSRVGASDDLARGRSTFMVEMVETAAILNQATDRSLVILDEIGRGTATFDGLSIAWAAVEHLHEANRCRGLFATHFHELTVLSEKLGRLSNATMRVKEWHGDVIFLHEVGPGAADRSYGIQVARL
;
A
#
# COMPACT_ATOMS: atom_id res chain seq x y z
N PRO A 1 -19.76 -3.32 -5.01
CA PRO A 1 -19.94 -4.07 -6.28
C PRO A 1 -20.12 -3.10 -7.46
N ALA A 2 -19.53 -3.40 -8.62
CA ALA A 2 -19.38 -2.45 -9.74
C ALA A 2 -20.51 -2.54 -10.79
N ALA A 3 -20.72 -1.46 -11.54
CA ALA A 3 -21.64 -1.44 -12.69
C ALA A 3 -21.11 -2.27 -13.88
N SER A 4 -19.79 -2.29 -14.08
CA SER A 4 -19.10 -3.20 -15.00
C SER A 4 -17.68 -3.46 -14.50
N ALA A 5 -17.11 -4.61 -14.83
CA ALA A 5 -15.73 -4.95 -14.48
C ALA A 5 -15.14 -5.91 -15.53
N HIS A 6 -13.90 -5.63 -15.95
CA HIS A 6 -13.08 -6.57 -16.70
C HIS A 6 -11.96 -7.07 -15.79
N ILE A 7 -11.95 -8.37 -15.51
CA ILE A 7 -11.00 -9.00 -14.60
C ILE A 7 -10.24 -10.07 -15.38
N GLY A 8 -8.96 -9.82 -15.66
CA GLY A 8 -8.07 -10.85 -16.22
C GLY A 8 -7.75 -11.94 -15.20
N ILE A 9 -7.42 -13.14 -15.67
CA ILE A 9 -7.13 -14.32 -14.83
C ILE A 9 -6.05 -13.98 -13.79
N VAL A 10 -6.35 -14.27 -12.52
CA VAL A 10 -5.43 -14.17 -11.38
C VAL A 10 -5.05 -15.60 -11.01
N ASP A 11 -3.78 -15.94 -11.05
CA ASP A 11 -3.31 -17.28 -10.65
C ASP A 11 -3.13 -17.39 -9.12
N ARG A 12 -2.73 -16.29 -8.47
CA ARG A 12 -2.60 -16.17 -7.01
C ARG A 12 -3.03 -14.78 -6.55
N LEU A 13 -3.79 -14.73 -5.45
CA LEU A 13 -4.13 -13.51 -4.73
C LEU A 13 -3.33 -13.47 -3.43
N PHE A 14 -2.48 -12.46 -3.29
CA PHE A 14 -1.77 -12.15 -2.07
C PHE A 14 -2.36 -10.91 -1.43
N SER A 15 -2.53 -10.95 -0.12
CA SER A 15 -3.02 -9.81 0.65
C SER A 15 -2.26 -9.73 1.95
N ARG A 16 -1.66 -8.57 2.20
CA ARG A 16 -1.17 -8.16 3.50
C ARG A 16 -1.88 -6.86 3.86
N VAL A 17 -3.09 -7.02 4.37
CA VAL A 17 -3.88 -5.93 4.97
C VAL A 17 -3.76 -6.08 6.47
N GLY A 18 -3.60 -4.97 7.19
CA GLY A 18 -3.45 -4.96 8.65
C GLY A 18 -4.72 -5.42 9.36
N ALA A 19 -5.00 -6.73 9.34
CA ALA A 19 -5.98 -7.35 10.22
C ALA A 19 -5.36 -7.44 11.62
N SER A 20 -6.13 -6.96 12.61
CA SER A 20 -5.88 -6.91 14.04
C SER A 20 -4.76 -7.83 14.53
N ASP A 21 -3.78 -7.25 15.22
CA ASP A 21 -2.62 -7.93 15.79
C ASP A 21 -2.98 -9.32 16.33
N ASP A 22 -2.57 -10.37 15.62
CA ASP A 22 -2.53 -11.71 16.17
C ASP A 22 -1.32 -11.76 17.12
N LEU A 23 -1.48 -11.10 18.26
CA LEU A 23 -0.53 -11.05 19.40
C LEU A 23 -0.24 -12.46 19.97
N ALA A 24 -0.80 -13.53 19.41
CA ALA A 24 -0.92 -14.84 20.01
C ALA A 24 0.28 -15.80 19.82
N ARG A 25 1.47 -15.36 19.36
CA ARG A 25 2.58 -16.30 19.11
C ARG A 25 3.99 -15.91 19.58
N GLY A 26 4.15 -14.84 20.35
CA GLY A 26 5.47 -14.47 20.91
C GLY A 26 6.52 -14.09 19.86
N ARG A 27 6.10 -13.71 18.64
CA ARG A 27 6.97 -13.16 17.59
C ARG A 27 6.67 -11.67 17.43
N SER A 28 7.70 -10.88 17.11
CA SER A 28 7.52 -9.45 16.81
C SER A 28 6.57 -9.28 15.63
N THR A 29 5.59 -8.38 15.75
CA THR A 29 4.66 -8.04 14.67
C THR A 29 5.40 -7.64 13.39
N PHE A 30 6.50 -6.90 13.53
CA PHE A 30 7.35 -6.53 12.40
C PHE A 30 8.01 -7.75 11.75
N MET A 31 8.48 -8.72 12.54
CA MET A 31 9.06 -9.95 11.98
C MET A 31 8.01 -10.75 11.19
N VAL A 32 6.79 -10.86 11.71
CA VAL A 32 5.69 -11.54 11.00
C VAL A 32 5.38 -10.82 9.68
N GLU A 33 5.28 -9.50 9.71
CA GLU A 33 5.10 -8.67 8.51
C GLU A 33 6.20 -8.90 7.46
N MET A 34 7.47 -8.98 7.89
CA MET A 34 8.59 -9.23 6.97
C MET A 34 8.58 -10.64 6.40
N VAL A 35 8.20 -11.65 7.18
CA VAL A 35 8.08 -13.03 6.69
C VAL A 35 6.95 -13.16 5.68
N GLU A 36 5.80 -12.53 5.94
CA GLU A 36 4.67 -12.50 5.02
C GLU A 36 5.03 -11.75 3.74
N THR A 37 5.67 -10.58 3.84
CA THR A 37 6.16 -9.81 2.69
C THR A 37 7.13 -10.64 1.86
N ALA A 38 8.11 -11.28 2.49
CA ALA A 38 9.06 -12.15 1.79
C ALA A 38 8.35 -13.33 1.10
N ALA A 39 7.35 -13.94 1.73
CA ALA A 39 6.58 -15.02 1.12
C ALA A 39 5.84 -14.54 -0.15
N ILE A 40 5.25 -13.35 -0.11
CA ILE A 40 4.58 -12.72 -1.26
C ILE A 40 5.59 -12.47 -2.39
N LEU A 41 6.69 -11.79 -2.11
CA LEU A 41 7.70 -11.43 -3.12
C LEU A 41 8.28 -12.70 -3.80
N ASN A 42 8.53 -13.76 -3.04
CA ASN A 42 9.11 -15.00 -3.59
C ASN A 42 8.11 -15.86 -4.38
N GLN A 43 6.80 -15.73 -4.14
CA GLN A 43 5.79 -16.61 -4.73
C GLN A 43 4.89 -15.93 -5.77
N ALA A 44 4.89 -14.59 -5.80
CA ALA A 44 4.15 -13.82 -6.80
C ALA A 44 4.71 -14.05 -8.20
N THR A 45 3.81 -14.29 -9.13
CA THR A 45 4.07 -14.41 -10.57
C THR A 45 3.61 -13.14 -11.27
N ASP A 46 3.92 -13.03 -12.56
CA ASP A 46 3.43 -11.97 -13.44
C ASP A 46 1.89 -11.90 -13.56
N ARG A 47 1.17 -12.99 -13.25
CA ARG A 47 -0.30 -13.05 -13.26
C ARG A 47 -0.94 -12.87 -11.89
N SER A 48 -0.13 -12.78 -10.83
CA SER A 48 -0.62 -12.60 -9.48
C SER A 48 -1.27 -11.22 -9.30
N LEU A 49 -2.19 -11.14 -8.33
CA LEU A 49 -2.72 -9.89 -7.79
C LEU A 49 -2.22 -9.75 -6.36
N VAL A 50 -1.50 -8.67 -6.07
CA VAL A 50 -0.89 -8.41 -4.76
C VAL A 50 -1.51 -7.16 -4.15
N ILE A 51 -1.95 -7.24 -2.89
CA ILE A 51 -2.47 -6.11 -2.12
C ILE A 51 -1.60 -5.97 -0.88
N LEU A 52 -0.89 -4.86 -0.74
CA LEU A 52 -0.06 -4.54 0.42
C LEU A 52 -0.56 -3.26 1.07
N ASP A 53 -0.60 -3.27 2.40
CA ASP A 53 -1.09 -2.15 3.22
C ASP A 53 -0.07 -1.82 4.31
N GLU A 54 0.43 -0.59 4.31
CA GLU A 54 1.30 -0.01 5.35
C GLU A 54 2.56 -0.83 5.71
N ILE A 55 3.18 -1.48 4.73
CA ILE A 55 4.46 -2.19 4.94
C ILE A 55 5.52 -1.22 5.46
N GLY A 56 6.29 -1.66 6.46
CA GLY A 56 7.39 -0.91 7.05
C GLY A 56 7.03 -0.09 8.28
N ARG A 57 5.80 -0.16 8.78
CA ARG A 57 5.34 0.63 9.94
C ARG A 57 5.95 0.24 11.29
N GLY A 58 6.41 -1.02 11.42
CA GLY A 58 6.89 -1.59 12.68
C GLY A 58 8.37 -1.34 13.01
N THR A 59 9.03 -0.44 12.30
CA THR A 59 10.47 -0.15 12.44
C THR A 59 10.76 1.37 12.30
N ALA A 60 12.03 1.77 12.36
CA ALA A 60 12.44 3.16 12.15
C ALA A 60 11.96 3.67 10.78
N THR A 61 11.55 4.95 10.71
CA THR A 61 10.93 5.53 9.51
C THR A 61 11.73 5.32 8.23
N PHE A 62 13.05 5.54 8.27
CA PHE A 62 13.91 5.36 7.10
C PHE A 62 14.12 3.89 6.71
N ASP A 63 14.17 2.99 7.69
CA ASP A 63 14.26 1.55 7.44
C ASP A 63 12.94 1.04 6.83
N GLY A 64 11.81 1.48 7.39
CA GLY A 64 10.47 1.16 6.90
C GLY A 64 10.25 1.66 5.47
N LEU A 65 10.62 2.91 5.20
CA LEU A 65 10.59 3.49 3.86
C LEU A 65 11.46 2.68 2.89
N SER A 66 12.68 2.33 3.28
CA SER A 66 13.61 1.57 2.44
C SER A 66 13.07 0.19 2.09
N ILE A 67 12.45 -0.49 3.06
CA ILE A 67 11.80 -1.79 2.85
C ILE A 67 10.60 -1.65 1.91
N ALA A 68 9.72 -0.68 2.16
CA ALA A 68 8.55 -0.45 1.33
C ALA A 68 8.95 -0.09 -0.13
N TRP A 69 9.98 0.74 -0.28
CA TRP A 69 10.54 1.11 -1.58
C TRP A 69 11.05 -0.12 -2.33
N ALA A 70 11.91 -0.90 -1.69
CA ALA A 70 12.47 -2.12 -2.30
C ALA A 70 11.37 -3.15 -2.64
N ALA A 71 10.33 -3.27 -1.81
CA ALA A 71 9.21 -4.15 -2.09
C ALA A 71 8.42 -3.71 -3.33
N VAL A 72 8.13 -2.41 -3.46
CA VAL A 72 7.45 -1.85 -4.65
C VAL A 72 8.29 -2.06 -5.91
N GLU A 73 9.59 -1.76 -5.86
CA GLU A 73 10.49 -1.99 -6.98
C GLU A 73 10.58 -3.47 -7.37
N HIS A 74 10.63 -4.39 -6.40
CA HIS A 74 10.68 -5.83 -6.68
C HIS A 74 9.37 -6.35 -7.30
N LEU A 75 8.22 -5.97 -6.74
CA LEU A 75 6.91 -6.33 -7.31
C LEU A 75 6.77 -5.82 -8.74
N HIS A 76 7.27 -4.62 -8.99
CA HIS A 76 7.29 -4.04 -10.33
C HIS A 76 8.29 -4.79 -11.22
N GLU A 77 9.59 -4.68 -11.00
CA GLU A 77 10.59 -5.11 -11.98
C GLU A 77 10.76 -6.62 -12.05
N ALA A 78 10.72 -7.32 -10.91
CA ALA A 78 10.96 -8.77 -10.85
C ALA A 78 9.67 -9.57 -11.03
N ASN A 79 8.67 -9.39 -10.15
CA ASN A 79 7.42 -10.17 -10.25
C ASN A 79 6.58 -9.73 -11.44
N ARG A 80 6.60 -8.42 -11.77
CA ARG A 80 5.79 -7.80 -12.84
C ARG A 80 4.29 -8.04 -12.69
N CYS A 81 3.83 -8.29 -11.45
CA CYS A 81 2.45 -8.61 -11.14
C CYS A 81 1.55 -7.37 -11.13
N ARG A 82 0.23 -7.59 -11.02
CA ARG A 82 -0.71 -6.50 -10.69
C ARG A 82 -0.65 -6.24 -9.20
N GLY A 83 -0.59 -4.98 -8.80
CA GLY A 83 -0.39 -4.59 -7.40
C GLY A 83 -1.25 -3.41 -6.97
N LEU A 84 -1.74 -3.45 -5.73
CA LEU A 84 -2.21 -2.28 -4.98
C LEU A 84 -1.31 -2.14 -3.75
N PHE A 85 -0.76 -0.93 -3.55
CA PHE A 85 0.11 -0.63 -2.42
C PHE A 85 -0.42 0.61 -1.71
N ALA A 86 -1.03 0.40 -0.55
CA ALA A 86 -1.47 1.47 0.34
C ALA A 86 -0.33 1.83 1.30
N THR A 87 -0.05 3.13 1.44
CA THR A 87 1.08 3.59 2.26
C THR A 87 0.85 5.00 2.78
N HIS A 88 1.48 5.31 3.91
CA HIS A 88 1.61 6.65 4.45
C HIS A 88 2.92 7.34 4.03
N PHE A 89 3.85 6.62 3.39
CA PHE A 89 5.11 7.18 2.90
C PHE A 89 4.89 7.99 1.62
N HIS A 90 4.82 9.31 1.76
CA HIS A 90 4.67 10.21 0.62
C HIS A 90 5.87 10.14 -0.33
N GLU A 91 7.05 9.82 0.20
CA GLU A 91 8.30 9.67 -0.53
C GLU A 91 8.24 8.59 -1.61
N LEU A 92 7.37 7.58 -1.46
CA LEU A 92 7.20 6.52 -2.47
C LEU A 92 6.53 7.01 -3.75
N THR A 93 5.81 8.14 -3.71
CA THR A 93 5.08 8.66 -4.87
C THR A 93 6.00 9.02 -6.04
N VAL A 94 7.26 9.37 -5.76
CA VAL A 94 8.29 9.68 -6.77
C VAL A 94 8.68 8.45 -7.61
N LEU A 95 8.39 7.23 -7.13
CA LEU A 95 8.63 6.02 -7.91
C LEU A 95 7.83 5.99 -9.22
N SER A 96 6.71 6.71 -9.29
CA SER A 96 5.92 6.83 -10.53
C SER A 96 6.69 7.48 -11.68
N GLU A 97 7.71 8.28 -11.39
CA GLU A 97 8.57 8.93 -12.39
C GLU A 97 9.60 7.96 -12.98
N LYS A 98 9.92 6.88 -12.25
CA LYS A 98 10.96 5.89 -12.63
C LYS A 98 10.37 4.58 -13.13
N LEU A 99 9.26 4.15 -12.53
CA LEU A 99 8.64 2.86 -12.77
C LEU A 99 7.46 3.02 -13.74
N GLY A 100 7.69 2.82 -15.05
CA GLY A 100 6.72 3.14 -16.11
C GLY A 100 5.38 2.37 -16.14
N ARG A 101 5.10 1.53 -15.13
CA ARG A 101 3.81 0.84 -14.91
C ARG A 101 3.18 1.18 -13.56
N LEU A 102 3.84 2.03 -12.77
CA LEU A 102 3.33 2.51 -11.51
C LEU A 102 2.50 3.77 -11.76
N SER A 103 1.39 3.90 -11.06
CA SER A 103 0.57 5.10 -11.08
C SER A 103 0.12 5.43 -9.66
N ASN A 104 0.17 6.70 -9.29
CA ASN A 104 -0.29 7.15 -7.99
C ASN A 104 -1.81 7.36 -8.01
N ALA A 105 -2.46 6.93 -6.93
CA ALA A 105 -3.86 7.21 -6.67
C ALA A 105 -4.02 7.62 -5.19
N THR A 106 -5.00 8.47 -4.93
CA THR A 106 -5.28 9.02 -3.60
C THR A 106 -6.78 9.07 -3.32
N MET A 107 -7.14 8.99 -2.05
CA MET A 107 -8.51 9.23 -1.59
C MET A 107 -8.76 10.73 -1.55
N ARG A 108 -9.82 11.20 -2.22
CA ARG A 108 -10.15 12.63 -2.24
C ARG A 108 -10.69 13.08 -0.89
N VAL A 109 -10.20 14.25 -0.50
CA VAL A 109 -10.55 14.94 0.74
C VAL A 109 -11.02 16.34 0.37
N LYS A 110 -12.10 16.81 1.01
CA LYS A 110 -12.62 18.17 0.85
C LYS A 110 -12.58 18.88 2.19
N GLU A 111 -11.94 20.04 2.24
CA GLU A 111 -12.03 20.95 3.39
C GLU A 111 -13.30 21.80 3.28
N TRP A 112 -14.06 21.89 4.38
CA TRP A 112 -15.28 22.68 4.45
C TRP A 112 -15.42 23.31 5.83
N HIS A 113 -15.41 24.65 5.90
CA HIS A 113 -15.50 25.41 7.16
C HIS A 113 -14.52 25.00 8.27
N GLY A 114 -13.34 24.47 7.91
CA GLY A 114 -12.33 23.99 8.87
C GLY A 114 -12.44 22.50 9.21
N ASP A 115 -13.50 21.83 8.74
CA ASP A 115 -13.69 20.39 8.85
C ASP A 115 -13.15 19.66 7.61
N VAL A 116 -12.72 18.42 7.84
CA VAL A 116 -12.22 17.52 6.79
C VAL A 116 -13.30 16.51 6.43
N ILE A 117 -13.74 16.52 5.18
CA ILE A 117 -14.75 15.59 4.65
C ILE A 117 -14.05 14.58 3.75
N PHE A 118 -14.11 13.31 4.13
CA PHE A 118 -13.63 12.19 3.31
C PHE A 118 -14.68 11.85 2.25
N LEU A 119 -14.34 12.04 0.97
CA LEU A 119 -15.29 11.85 -0.13
C LEU A 119 -15.46 10.38 -0.54
N HIS A 120 -14.64 9.47 0.02
CA HIS A 120 -14.56 8.07 -0.37
C HIS A 120 -14.37 7.83 -1.88
N GLU A 121 -13.82 8.82 -2.59
CA GLU A 121 -13.57 8.79 -4.02
C GLU A 121 -12.06 8.62 -4.26
N VAL A 122 -11.67 7.59 -5.01
CA VAL A 122 -10.29 7.42 -5.47
C VAL A 122 -10.06 8.26 -6.71
N GLY A 123 -9.01 9.07 -6.72
CA GLY A 123 -8.59 9.87 -7.87
C GLY A 123 -7.11 9.67 -8.21
N PRO A 124 -6.68 10.02 -9.44
CA PRO A 124 -5.27 9.99 -9.80
C PRO A 124 -4.47 11.03 -9.01
N GLY A 125 -3.20 10.73 -8.73
CA GLY A 125 -2.27 11.64 -8.07
C GLY A 125 -1.84 11.17 -6.68
N ALA A 126 -1.04 12.00 -6.01
CA ALA A 126 -0.61 11.81 -4.64
C ALA A 126 -1.46 12.67 -3.69
N ALA A 127 -1.50 12.33 -2.40
CA ALA A 127 -2.10 13.20 -1.40
C ALA A 127 -1.27 14.48 -1.24
N ASP A 128 -1.90 15.64 -1.30
CA ASP A 128 -1.21 16.95 -1.18
C ASP A 128 -0.69 17.20 0.24
N ARG A 129 -1.34 16.62 1.26
CA ARG A 129 -1.07 16.84 2.69
C ARG A 129 -1.45 15.61 3.52
N SER A 130 -0.83 15.46 4.68
CA SER A 130 -1.31 14.57 5.73
C SER A 130 -2.38 15.27 6.57
N TYR A 131 -3.48 14.56 6.86
CA TYR A 131 -4.63 15.09 7.61
C TYR A 131 -4.66 14.60 9.07
N GLY A 132 -3.55 14.08 9.59
CA GLY A 132 -3.51 13.46 10.92
C GLY A 132 -3.94 14.40 12.07
N ILE A 133 -3.59 15.69 11.99
CA ILE A 133 -3.97 16.68 13.01
C ILE A 133 -5.48 16.95 12.96
N GLN A 134 -6.06 17.02 11.77
CA GLN A 134 -7.48 17.25 11.56
C GLN A 134 -8.29 16.05 12.02
N VAL A 135 -7.80 14.82 11.77
CA VAL A 135 -8.41 13.59 12.29
C VAL A 135 -8.36 13.55 13.81
N ALA A 136 -7.27 14.01 14.45
CA ALA A 136 -7.17 14.06 15.91
C ALA A 136 -8.10 15.08 16.58
N ARG A 137 -8.71 16.00 15.81
CA ARG A 137 -9.69 16.98 16.31
C ARG A 137 -11.14 16.48 16.23
N LEU A 138 -11.42 15.42 15.45
CA LEU A 138 -12.72 14.75 15.38
C LEU A 138 -13.00 13.95 16.65
#